data_AF-A0A7C8Q765-F1
#
_entry.id   AF-A0A7C8Q765-F1
#
_cell.length_a   1.000
_cell.length_b   1.000
_cell.length_c   1.000
_cell.angle_alpha   90.00
_cell.angle_beta   90.00
_cell.angle_gamma   90.00
#
_symmetry.space_group_name_H-M   'P 1'
#
loop_
_entity.id
_entity.type
_entity.pdbx_description
1 polymer ?
#
loop_
_entity_poly.entity_id
_entity_poly.type
_entity_poly.pdbx_seq_one_letter_code
_entity_poly.pdbx_strand_id
1 'polypeptide(L)'
;MLKYSAMFTNPMNAGTVPSKEYFASTQKTDITVFLEDSFDDYNTIAAKYDGLAAKYGVSKSAFNFIIYEAPTDSQSIHAAVTKMVKQVGHALTSDLTQDDAYTNISSEHFANFTSAMIKAFSS
;
A
#
# COMPACT_ATOMS: atom_id res chain seq x y z
N MET A 1 3.32 29.14 -3.31
CA MET A 1 3.92 28.18 -4.27
C MET A 1 3.93 26.83 -3.58
N LEU A 2 2.98 25.95 -3.90
CA LEU A 2 3.01 24.57 -3.43
C LEU A 2 4.23 23.92 -4.09
N LYS A 3 5.25 23.57 -3.31
CA LYS A 3 6.34 22.74 -3.79
C LYS A 3 5.75 21.35 -4.01
N TYR A 4 5.36 21.05 -5.24
CA TYR A 4 5.24 19.67 -5.67
C TYR A 4 6.65 19.08 -5.56
N SER A 5 6.93 18.40 -4.43
CA SER A 5 8.05 17.48 -4.35
C SER A 5 7.82 16.47 -5.45
N ALA A 6 8.53 16.63 -6.56
CA ALA A 6 8.48 15.66 -7.63
C ALA A 6 8.87 14.30 -7.03
N MET A 7 7.90 13.39 -6.94
CA MET A 7 8.18 11.96 -6.76
C MET A 7 8.88 11.49 -8.03
N PHE A 8 10.17 11.81 -8.19
CA PHE A 8 11.05 11.04 -9.07
C PHE A 8 11.50 9.81 -8.29
N THR A 9 10.52 8.99 -7.93
CA THR A 9 10.76 7.70 -7.30
C THR A 9 10.83 6.67 -8.41
N ASN A 10 11.84 5.80 -8.41
CA ASN A 10 11.79 4.60 -9.25
C ASN A 10 10.85 3.61 -8.56
N PRO A 11 9.60 3.40 -9.04
CA PRO A 11 8.72 2.42 -8.42
C PRO A 11 9.29 1.02 -8.67
N MET A 12 9.55 0.26 -7.61
CA MET A 12 9.96 -1.14 -7.70
C MET A 12 8.84 -1.99 -7.12
N ASN A 13 8.15 -2.77 -7.95
CA ASN A 13 7.18 -3.74 -7.43
C ASN A 13 7.91 -5.05 -7.10
N ALA A 14 8.09 -5.30 -5.81
CA ALA A 14 8.69 -6.54 -5.33
C ALA A 14 7.65 -7.65 -5.14
N GLY A 15 6.35 -7.30 -5.11
CA GLY A 15 5.22 -8.18 -4.79
C GLY A 15 5.19 -8.61 -3.32
N THR A 16 6.35 -8.88 -2.73
CA THR A 16 6.51 -9.32 -1.34
C THR A 16 7.75 -8.69 -0.70
N VAL A 17 8.06 -9.03 0.56
CA VAL A 17 9.25 -8.55 1.27
C VAL A 17 10.51 -8.91 0.47
N PRO A 18 11.24 -7.93 -0.10
CA PRO A 18 12.41 -8.22 -0.94
C PRO A 18 13.60 -8.73 -0.13
N SER A 19 14.54 -9.42 -0.76
CA SER A 19 15.83 -9.71 -0.11
C SER A 19 16.62 -8.41 0.16
N LYS A 20 17.63 -8.46 1.05
CA LYS A 20 18.48 -7.29 1.30
C LYS A 20 19.30 -6.93 0.08
N GLU A 21 19.69 -7.92 -0.73
CA GLU A 21 20.45 -7.75 -1.95
C GLU A 21 19.63 -7.08 -3.04
N TYR A 22 18.36 -7.48 -3.22
CA TYR A 22 17.42 -6.81 -4.12
C TYR A 22 17.15 -5.37 -3.66
N PHE A 23 16.93 -5.19 -2.35
CA PHE A 23 16.70 -3.85 -1.82
C PHE A 23 17.94 -2.94 -2.00
N ALA A 24 19.15 -3.44 -1.74
CA ALA A 24 20.39 -2.70 -1.91
C ALA A 24 20.71 -2.39 -3.38
N SER A 25 20.44 -3.33 -4.30
CA SER A 25 20.67 -3.12 -5.74
C SER A 25 19.73 -2.08 -6.34
N THR A 26 18.59 -1.86 -5.69
CA THR A 26 17.61 -0.87 -6.13
C THR A 26 17.99 0.53 -5.64
N GLN A 27 18.60 0.74 -4.46
CA GLN A 27 18.88 2.02 -3.75
C GLN A 27 19.42 3.27 -4.52
N LYS A 28 19.62 3.24 -5.82
CA LYS A 28 19.81 4.45 -6.63
C LYS A 28 18.46 5.19 -6.77
N THR A 29 18.35 6.28 -6.00
CA THR A 29 17.33 7.34 -6.02
C THR A 29 15.93 6.92 -5.57
N ASP A 30 15.56 7.34 -4.35
CA ASP A 30 14.18 7.49 -3.85
C ASP A 30 13.21 6.37 -4.27
N ILE A 31 13.47 5.13 -3.91
CA ILE A 31 12.58 4.03 -4.31
C ILE A 31 11.36 3.92 -3.42
N THR A 32 10.24 3.72 -4.09
CA THR A 32 9.01 3.23 -3.52
C THR A 32 8.90 1.74 -3.85
N VAL A 33 9.02 0.88 -2.84
CA VAL A 33 8.81 -0.57 -2.99
C VAL A 33 7.33 -0.87 -2.80
N PHE A 34 6.71 -1.47 -3.81
CA PHE A 34 5.35 -2.00 -3.71
C PHE A 34 5.39 -3.44 -3.20
N LEU A 35 4.54 -3.68 -2.21
CA LEU A 35 4.22 -4.96 -1.60
C LEU A 35 2.72 -5.14 -1.80
N GLU A 36 2.26 -6.36 -2.04
CA GLU A 36 0.85 -6.56 -2.39
C GLU A 36 0.31 -7.90 -1.85
N ASP A 37 -0.92 -7.90 -1.36
CA ASP A 37 -1.62 -9.11 -0.92
C ASP A 37 -3.15 -8.89 -0.89
N SER A 38 -3.89 -10.00 -0.79
CA SER A 38 -5.34 -10.02 -0.56
C SER A 38 -5.71 -9.52 0.85
N PHE A 39 -6.93 -9.04 1.01
CA PHE A 39 -7.47 -8.65 2.31
C PHE A 39 -7.68 -9.83 3.26
N ASP A 40 -8.01 -11.01 2.73
CA ASP A 40 -8.18 -12.22 3.55
C ASP A 40 -6.86 -12.65 4.18
N ASP A 41 -5.76 -12.51 3.44
CA ASP A 41 -4.42 -12.81 3.94
C ASP A 41 -3.86 -11.69 4.84
N TYR A 42 -4.38 -10.46 4.75
CA TYR A 42 -3.88 -9.29 5.50
C TYR A 42 -3.79 -9.54 7.01
N ASN A 43 -4.76 -10.22 7.62
CA ASN A 43 -4.69 -10.51 9.06
C ASN A 43 -3.58 -11.51 9.41
N THR A 44 -3.29 -12.43 8.49
CA THR A 44 -2.31 -13.51 8.65
C THR A 44 -0.89 -13.02 8.37
N ILE A 45 -0.71 -12.09 7.44
CA ILE A 45 0.59 -11.70 6.91
C ILE A 45 1.05 -10.31 7.36
N ALA A 46 0.18 -9.46 7.91
CA ALA A 46 0.56 -8.09 8.32
C ALA A 46 1.74 -8.06 9.30
N ALA A 47 1.96 -9.14 10.06
CA ALA A 47 3.13 -9.27 10.94
C ALA A 47 4.47 -9.29 10.18
N LYS A 48 4.50 -9.76 8.92
CA LYS A 48 5.71 -9.80 8.08
C LYS A 48 6.23 -8.40 7.72
N TYR A 49 5.37 -7.39 7.78
CA TYR A 49 5.66 -6.00 7.43
C TYR A 49 6.05 -5.14 8.63
N ASP A 50 5.90 -5.67 9.85
CA ASP A 50 6.31 -4.95 11.05
C ASP A 50 7.85 -4.85 11.14
N GLY A 51 8.34 -3.69 11.57
CA GLY A 51 9.79 -3.43 11.66
C GLY A 51 10.55 -3.40 10.32
N LEU A 52 9.87 -3.46 9.17
CA LEU A 52 10.50 -3.53 7.84
C LEU A 52 11.46 -2.35 7.60
N ALA A 53 11.02 -1.13 7.89
CA ALA A 53 11.85 0.07 7.78
C ALA A 53 13.18 -0.04 8.56
N ALA A 54 13.13 -0.58 9.79
CA ALA A 54 14.33 -0.79 10.60
C ALA A 54 15.24 -1.88 10.02
N LYS A 55 14.67 -2.96 9.48
CA LYS A 55 15.40 -4.07 8.84
C LYS A 55 16.28 -3.60 7.67
N TYR A 56 15.82 -2.62 6.90
CA TYR A 56 16.54 -2.06 5.74
C TYR A 56 17.23 -0.72 6.01
N GLY A 57 17.07 -0.15 7.22
CA GLY A 57 17.69 1.14 7.58
C GLY A 57 17.13 2.32 6.77
N VAL A 58 15.84 2.31 6.44
CA VAL A 58 15.16 3.34 5.64
C VAL A 58 13.93 3.90 6.36
N SER A 59 13.34 4.98 5.82
CA SER A 59 12.05 5.49 6.27
C SER A 59 10.91 4.54 5.87
N LYS A 60 9.84 4.47 6.68
CA LYS A 60 8.61 3.72 6.33
C LYS A 60 8.01 4.18 5.00
N SER A 61 8.16 5.47 4.67
CA SER A 61 7.71 6.06 3.40
C SER A 61 8.35 5.45 2.14
N ALA A 62 9.44 4.67 2.28
CA ALA A 62 10.03 3.90 1.19
C ALA A 62 9.18 2.70 0.75
N PHE A 63 8.13 2.33 1.51
CA PHE A 63 7.28 1.19 1.24
C PHE A 63 5.83 1.62 1.02
N ASN A 64 5.22 1.04 -0.01
CA ASN A 64 3.80 1.15 -0.33
C ASN A 64 3.19 -0.24 -0.28
N PHE A 65 2.03 -0.37 0.33
CA PHE A 65 1.29 -1.62 0.38
C PHE A 65 0.04 -1.53 -0.47
N ILE A 66 -0.24 -2.56 -1.26
CA ILE A 66 -1.46 -2.68 -2.06
C ILE A 66 -2.29 -3.81 -1.47
N ILE A 67 -3.53 -3.50 -1.07
CA ILE A 67 -4.49 -4.48 -0.54
C ILE A 67 -5.58 -4.69 -1.59
N TYR A 68 -5.66 -5.90 -2.15
CA TYR A 68 -6.76 -6.30 -3.02
C TYR A 68 -7.91 -6.91 -2.22
N GLU A 69 -9.08 -7.02 -2.83
CA GLU A 69 -10.26 -7.67 -2.25
C GLU A 69 -10.66 -7.07 -0.89
N ALA A 70 -10.37 -5.78 -0.70
CA ALA A 70 -10.68 -5.05 0.51
C ALA A 70 -12.21 -4.93 0.69
N PRO A 71 -12.70 -4.98 1.94
CA PRO A 71 -14.11 -4.80 2.23
C PRO A 71 -14.53 -3.37 1.89
N THR A 72 -15.81 -3.20 1.57
CA THR A 72 -16.37 -1.89 1.22
C THR A 72 -16.99 -1.16 2.42
N ASP A 73 -16.94 -1.74 3.62
CA ASP A 73 -17.44 -1.10 4.83
C ASP A 73 -16.37 -0.16 5.45
N SER A 74 -16.82 1.00 5.93
CA SER A 74 -15.90 2.05 6.40
C SER A 74 -15.08 1.67 7.63
N GLN A 75 -15.58 0.80 8.51
CA GLN A 75 -14.87 0.42 9.73
C GLN A 75 -13.67 -0.48 9.42
N SER A 76 -13.89 -1.51 8.59
CA SER A 76 -12.83 -2.44 8.18
C SER A 76 -11.77 -1.72 7.34
N ILE A 77 -12.17 -0.84 6.42
CA ILE A 77 -11.26 0.01 5.64
C ILE A 77 -10.38 0.86 6.58
N HIS A 78 -11.01 1.59 7.51
CA HIS A 78 -10.29 2.47 8.44
C HIS A 78 -9.26 1.68 9.26
N ALA A 79 -9.66 0.53 9.81
CA ALA A 79 -8.80 -0.31 10.61
C ALA A 79 -7.59 -0.84 9.81
N ALA A 80 -7.83 -1.36 8.61
CA ALA A 80 -6.80 -1.96 7.76
C ALA A 80 -5.77 -0.93 7.27
N VAL A 81 -6.25 0.18 6.70
CA VAL A 81 -5.38 1.25 6.20
C VAL A 81 -4.60 1.90 7.35
N THR A 82 -5.23 2.17 8.50
CA THR A 82 -4.52 2.73 9.68
C THR A 82 -3.42 1.80 10.17
N LYS A 83 -3.66 0.49 10.20
CA LYS A 83 -2.64 -0.48 10.59
C LYS A 83 -1.50 -0.51 9.56
N MET A 84 -1.81 -0.55 8.27
CA MET A 84 -0.78 -0.63 7.23
C MET A 84 0.06 0.63 7.17
N VAL A 85 -0.53 1.83 7.25
CA VAL A 85 0.20 3.11 7.30
C VAL A 85 1.12 3.21 8.53
N LYS A 86 0.80 2.52 9.62
CA LYS A 86 1.70 2.41 10.79
C LYS A 86 2.91 1.52 10.50
N GLN A 87 2.77 0.50 9.66
CA GLN A 87 3.83 -0.47 9.36
C GLN A 87 4.70 -0.01 8.18
N VAL A 88 4.05 0.37 7.08
CA VAL A 88 4.64 0.95 5.87
C VAL A 88 4.07 2.34 5.64
N GLY A 89 4.76 3.25 4.96
CA GLY A 89 4.34 4.66 4.96
C GLY A 89 3.04 4.94 4.20
N HIS A 90 2.64 4.06 3.28
CA HIS A 90 1.46 4.24 2.43
C HIS A 90 0.71 2.93 2.23
N ALA A 91 -0.61 3.02 2.11
CA ALA A 91 -1.49 1.92 1.74
C ALA A 91 -2.40 2.36 0.60
N LEU A 92 -2.47 1.53 -0.43
CA LEU A 92 -3.41 1.57 -1.53
C LEU A 92 -4.34 0.38 -1.38
N THR A 93 -5.62 0.58 -1.63
CA THR A 93 -6.64 -0.42 -1.36
C THR A 93 -7.58 -0.51 -2.55
N SER A 94 -8.08 -1.71 -2.82
CA SER A 94 -9.03 -2.01 -3.89
C SER A 94 -9.97 -3.10 -3.40
N ASP A 95 -11.26 -2.98 -3.69
CA ASP A 95 -12.26 -4.03 -3.45
C ASP A 95 -12.29 -5.11 -4.55
N LEU A 96 -11.46 -4.94 -5.58
CA LEU A 96 -11.31 -5.87 -6.70
C LEU A 96 -10.22 -6.93 -6.44
N THR A 97 -10.29 -8.02 -7.19
CA THR A 97 -9.24 -9.06 -7.26
C THR A 97 -7.90 -8.48 -7.73
N GLN A 98 -6.80 -9.19 -7.49
CA GLN A 98 -5.47 -8.75 -7.95
C GLN A 98 -5.42 -8.50 -9.47
N ASP A 99 -6.06 -9.36 -10.27
CA ASP A 99 -6.06 -9.26 -11.73
C ASP A 99 -6.83 -8.02 -12.22
N ASP A 100 -7.91 -7.66 -11.53
CA ASP A 100 -8.80 -6.58 -11.91
C ASP A 100 -8.41 -5.22 -11.31
N ALA A 101 -7.72 -5.22 -10.16
CA ALA A 101 -7.37 -4.02 -9.40
C ALA A 101 -6.54 -2.99 -10.17
N TYR A 102 -5.93 -3.40 -11.30
CA TYR A 102 -5.12 -2.54 -12.15
C TYR A 102 -5.72 -2.25 -13.53
N THR A 103 -6.68 -3.05 -13.97
CA THR A 103 -7.09 -3.08 -15.39
C THR A 103 -8.58 -2.84 -15.59
N ASN A 104 -9.42 -3.15 -14.60
CA ASN A 104 -10.87 -3.23 -14.76
C ASN A 104 -11.64 -2.39 -13.72
N ILE A 105 -11.10 -1.22 -13.36
CA ILE A 105 -11.77 -0.29 -12.44
C ILE A 105 -12.91 0.44 -13.18
N SER A 106 -14.16 0.02 -12.95
CA SER A 106 -15.32 0.75 -13.45
C SER A 106 -15.51 2.09 -12.72
N SER A 107 -16.17 3.05 -13.36
CA SER A 107 -16.47 4.34 -12.73
C SER A 107 -17.35 4.21 -11.49
N GLU A 108 -18.24 3.22 -11.47
CA GLU A 108 -19.10 2.93 -10.32
C GLU A 108 -18.30 2.34 -9.16
N HIS A 109 -17.41 1.38 -9.43
CA HIS A 109 -16.51 0.84 -8.40
C HIS A 109 -15.65 1.95 -7.79
N PHE A 110 -15.01 2.75 -8.64
CA PHE A 110 -14.16 3.84 -8.19
C PHE A 110 -14.92 4.83 -7.30
N ALA A 111 -16.14 5.22 -7.67
CA ALA A 111 -16.96 6.14 -6.90
C ALA A 111 -17.40 5.56 -5.54
N ASN A 112 -17.85 4.31 -5.52
CA ASN A 112 -18.28 3.62 -4.30
C ASN A 112 -17.11 3.44 -3.33
N PHE A 113 -15.98 2.97 -3.85
CA PHE A 113 -14.78 2.74 -3.07
C PHE A 113 -14.19 4.04 -2.49
N THR A 114 -14.06 5.08 -3.33
CA THR A 114 -13.59 6.40 -2.88
C THR A 114 -14.52 6.98 -1.82
N SER A 115 -15.84 6.80 -1.97
CA SER A 115 -16.81 7.24 -0.96
C SER A 115 -16.65 6.50 0.37
N ALA A 116 -16.39 5.20 0.34
CA ALA A 116 -16.14 4.39 1.54
C ALA A 116 -14.83 4.81 2.24
N MET A 117 -13.77 5.07 1.47
CA MET A 117 -12.49 5.61 1.96
C MET A 117 -12.66 7.00 2.60
N ILE A 118 -13.38 7.93 1.96
CA ILE A 118 -13.64 9.26 2.54
C ILE A 118 -14.37 9.11 3.87
N LYS A 119 -15.46 8.32 3.91
CA LYS A 119 -16.23 8.07 5.14
C LYS A 119 -15.37 7.48 6.25
N ALA A 120 -14.44 6.58 5.91
CA ALA A 120 -13.53 5.96 6.86
C ALA A 120 -12.59 6.95 7.55
N PHE A 121 -12.27 8.10 6.93
CA PHE A 121 -11.27 9.06 7.42
C PHE A 121 -11.80 10.49 7.66
N SER A 122 -13.09 10.73 7.44
CA SER A 122 -13.73 12.04 7.68
C SER A 122 -14.40 12.19 9.04
N SER A 123 -14.41 11.13 9.86
CA SER A 123 -15.01 11.05 11.20
C SER A 123 -13.95 11.16 12.30
#